data_AF-A0A1Q4BLV8-F1
#
_entry.id   AF-A0A1Q4BLV8-F1
#
_cell.length_a   1.000
_cell.length_b   1.000
_cell.length_c   1.000
_cell.angle_alpha   90.00
_cell.angle_beta   90.00
_cell.angle_gamma   90.00
#
_symmetry.space_group_name_H-M   'P 1'
#
loop_
_entity.id
_entity.type
_entity.pdbx_description
1 polymer ?
#
loop_
_entity_poly.entity_id
_entity_poly.type
_entity_poly.pdbx_seq_one_letter_code
_entity_poly.pdbx_strand_id
1 'polypeptide(L)' 'MGFMRSEMQDKSIEFSMDTPLEGVKIDSIDVIHVIFKVEEEYGATVDMAPDSKFATVGEFVNALIDFIPADKKVDA' A
#
# COMPACT_ATOMS: atom_id res chain seq x y z
N MET A 1 -0.43 -15.66 -29.86
CA MET A 1 -0.06 -16.73 -28.91
C MET A 1 -0.03 -16.09 -27.53
N GLY A 2 -0.86 -16.59 -26.62
CA GLY A 2 -1.40 -15.80 -25.50
C GLY A 2 -0.37 -15.34 -24.48
N PHE A 3 -0.37 -14.03 -24.18
CA PHE A 3 0.23 -13.45 -22.98
C PHE A 3 -0.69 -13.79 -21.80
N MET A 4 -0.64 -15.05 -21.35
CA MET A 4 -1.44 -15.51 -20.22
C MET A 4 -0.77 -15.08 -18.91
N ARG A 5 -1.19 -13.93 -18.38
CA ARG A 5 -1.57 -13.73 -16.98
C ARG A 5 -0.77 -14.55 -15.95
N SER A 6 0.53 -14.34 -15.85
CA SER A 6 1.17 -14.22 -14.53
C SER A 6 1.04 -12.73 -14.22
N GLU A 7 0.43 -12.24 -13.15
CA GLU A 7 0.99 -12.20 -11.81
C GLU A 7 -0.11 -11.73 -10.84
N MET A 8 -1.25 -12.40 -10.79
CA MET A 8 -2.20 -12.11 -9.71
C MET A 8 -1.63 -12.64 -8.41
N GLN A 9 -1.22 -11.72 -7.54
CA GLN A 9 -0.89 -12.02 -6.15
C GLN A 9 -2.05 -12.79 -5.52
N ASP A 10 -1.75 -13.95 -4.92
CA ASP A 10 -2.78 -14.78 -4.31
C ASP A 10 -3.41 -14.02 -3.14
N LYS A 11 -4.71 -13.74 -3.24
CA LYS A 11 -5.46 -12.96 -2.25
C LYS A 11 -5.61 -13.67 -0.91
N SER A 12 -5.20 -14.93 -0.81
CA SER A 12 -5.16 -15.70 0.44
C SER A 12 -3.85 -15.51 1.20
N ILE A 13 -2.87 -14.80 0.63
CA ILE A 13 -1.66 -14.42 1.35
C ILE A 13 -2.01 -13.25 2.26
N GLU A 14 -2.15 -13.55 3.54
CA GLU A 14 -2.26 -12.52 4.59
C GLU A 14 -0.87 -11.90 4.80
N PHE A 15 -0.75 -10.60 4.55
CA PHE A 15 0.46 -9.85 4.88
C PHE A 15 0.41 -9.45 6.35
N SER A 16 1.43 -9.82 7.11
CA SER A 16 1.65 -9.27 8.45
C SER A 16 2.39 -7.93 8.36
N MET A 17 2.27 -7.09 9.38
CA MET A 17 2.98 -5.81 9.47
C MET A 17 4.52 -5.97 9.47
N ASP A 18 5.03 -7.11 9.94
CA ASP A 18 6.44 -7.48 9.91
C ASP A 18 6.90 -8.08 8.57
N THR A 19 5.99 -8.30 7.63
CA THR A 19 6.34 -8.90 6.33
C THR A 19 7.28 -7.96 5.56
N PRO A 20 8.47 -8.43 5.12
CA PRO A 20 9.38 -7.64 4.32
C PRO A 20 8.73 -7.24 2.99
N LEU A 21 8.81 -5.95 2.63
CA LEU A 21 8.20 -5.44 1.41
C LEU A 21 8.81 -6.10 0.16
N GLU A 22 10.11 -6.44 0.21
CA GLU A 22 10.81 -7.18 -0.85
C GLU A 22 10.24 -8.59 -1.10
N GLY A 23 9.57 -9.19 -0.10
CA GLY A 23 8.89 -10.48 -0.23
C GLY A 23 7.48 -10.36 -0.82
N VAL A 24 6.98 -9.14 -0.98
CA VAL A 24 5.66 -8.85 -1.51
C VAL A 24 5.80 -8.52 -2.99
N LYS A 25 4.98 -9.15 -3.84
CA LYS A 25 4.89 -8.82 -5.26
C LYS A 25 4.06 -7.55 -5.48
N ILE A 26 4.52 -6.44 -4.92
CA ILE A 26 3.95 -5.10 -5.16
C ILE A 26 4.89 -4.37 -6.10
N ASP A 27 4.38 -3.90 -7.23
CA ASP A 27 5.12 -3.03 -8.12
C ASP A 27 4.87 -1.54 -7.79
N SER A 28 5.59 -0.65 -8.47
CA SER A 28 5.46 0.80 -8.26
C SER A 28 4.06 1.34 -8.62
N ILE A 29 3.33 0.65 -9.51
CA ILE A 29 1.98 1.03 -9.95
C ILE A 29 0.96 0.62 -8.88
N ASP A 30 1.11 -0.56 -8.28
CA ASP A 30 0.27 -1.02 -7.17
C ASP A 30 0.34 -0.05 -5.99
N VAL A 31 1.54 0.45 -5.66
CA VAL A 31 1.71 1.48 -4.62
C VAL A 31 0.92 2.75 -4.96
N ILE A 32 0.99 3.22 -6.21
CA ILE A 32 0.23 4.40 -6.67
C ILE A 32 -1.28 4.15 -6.56
N HIS A 33 -1.75 2.95 -6.92
CA HIS A 33 -3.17 2.60 -6.78
C HIS A 33 -3.63 2.61 -5.32
N VAL A 34 -2.80 2.12 -4.39
CA VAL A 34 -3.10 2.17 -2.95
C VAL A 34 -3.18 3.63 -2.49
N ILE A 35 -2.22 4.46 -2.89
CA ILE A 35 -2.22 5.90 -2.56
C ILE A 35 -3.50 6.57 -3.04
N PHE A 36 -3.85 6.44 -4.31
CA PHE A 36 -5.08 7.02 -4.86
C PHE A 36 -6.33 6.51 -4.16
N LYS A 37 -6.34 5.23 -3.75
CA LYS A 37 -7.48 4.68 -3.00
C LYS A 37 -7.61 5.30 -1.62
N VAL A 38 -6.51 5.53 -0.91
CA VAL A 38 -6.49 6.21 0.39
C VAL A 38 -6.95 7.67 0.25
N GLU A 39 -6.46 8.38 -0.76
CA GLU A 39 -6.89 9.75 -1.04
C GLU A 39 -8.39 9.84 -1.35
N GLU A 40 -8.90 8.94 -2.19
CA GLU A 40 -10.33 8.87 -2.55
C GLU A 40 -11.22 8.51 -1.34
N GLU A 41 -10.81 7.51 -0.54
CA GLU A 41 -11.63 6.98 0.56
C GLU A 41 -11.66 7.91 1.77
N TYR A 42 -10.51 8.50 2.13
CA TYR A 42 -10.37 9.32 3.33
C TYR A 42 -10.39 10.83 3.05
N GLY A 43 -10.37 11.25 1.78
CA GLY A 43 -10.21 12.66 1.41
C GLY A 43 -8.85 13.22 1.86
N ALA A 44 -7.84 12.36 1.97
CA ALA A 44 -6.47 12.71 2.34
C ALA A 44 -5.69 13.20 1.11
N THR A 45 -4.55 13.85 1.35
CA THR A 45 -3.54 14.11 0.31
C THR A 45 -2.26 13.46 0.76
N VAL A 46 -1.79 12.47 0.00
CA VAL A 46 -0.59 11.70 0.33
C VAL A 46 0.58 12.29 -0.44
N ASP A 47 1.35 13.14 0.24
CA ASP A 47 2.59 13.70 -0.30
C ASP A 47 3.77 12.82 0.11
N MET A 48 3.95 11.73 -0.64
CA MET A 48 5.02 10.76 -0.38
C MET A 48 6.14 10.92 -1.41
N ALA A 49 7.39 11.03 -0.95
CA ALA A 49 8.52 11.12 -1.85
C ALA A 49 8.65 9.82 -2.68
N PRO A 50 8.89 9.91 -4.00
CA PRO A 50 8.97 8.74 -4.88
C PRO A 50 10.16 7.82 -4.56
N ASP A 51 11.16 8.33 -3.84
CA ASP A 51 12.32 7.60 -3.34
C ASP A 51 12.13 7.03 -1.92
N SER A 52 10.94 7.17 -1.32
CA SER A 52 10.62 6.58 -0.02
C SER A 52 10.76 5.07 -0.08
N LYS A 53 11.60 4.51 0.80
CA LYS A 53 11.81 3.06 0.92
C LYS A 53 11.23 2.59 2.24
N PHE A 54 10.45 1.52 2.17
CA PHE A 54 9.86 0.86 3.34
C PHE A 54 10.44 -0.55 3.42
N ALA A 55 10.93 -0.95 4.59
CA ALA A 55 11.48 -2.28 4.79
C ALA A 55 10.37 -3.32 4.98
N THR A 56 9.27 -2.94 5.63
CA THR A 56 8.12 -3.82 5.87
C THR A 56 6.79 -3.22 5.40
N VAL A 57 5.80 -4.09 5.21
CA VAL A 57 4.41 -3.69 4.93
C VAL A 57 3.88 -2.75 6.02
N GLY A 58 4.23 -2.99 7.29
CA GLY A 58 3.80 -2.13 8.39
C GLY A 58 4.36 -0.72 8.32
N GLU A 59 5.62 -0.55 7.91
CA GLU A 59 6.19 0.80 7.71
C GLU A 59 5.46 1.55 6.59
N PHE A 60 5.15 0.87 5.49
CA PHE A 60 4.38 1.46 4.39
C PHE A 60 2.97 1.86 4.82
N VAL A 61 2.24 0.97 5.50
CA VAL A 61 0.88 1.24 6.00
C VAL A 61 0.88 2.37 7.02
N ASN A 62 1.82 2.37 7.98
CA ASN A 62 1.93 3.43 8.97
C ASN A 62 2.21 4.78 8.33
N ALA A 63 3.05 4.83 7.29
CA ALA A 63 3.30 6.05 6.55
C ALA A 63 2.01 6.60 5.91
N LEU A 64 1.17 5.72 5.32
CA LEU A 64 -0.12 6.12 4.76
C LEU A 64 -1.11 6.61 5.81
N ILE A 65 -1.15 5.96 6.99
CA ILE A 65 -2.04 6.35 8.11
C ILE A 65 -1.71 7.74 8.64
N ASP A 66 -0.46 8.19 8.55
CA ASP A 66 -0.07 9.54 9.00
C ASP A 66 -0.77 10.64 8.19
N PHE A 67 -1.02 10.40 6.90
CA PHE A 67 -1.73 11.33 6.02
C PHE A 67 -3.25 11.32 6.20
N ILE A 68 -3.82 10.30 6.85
CA ILE A 68 -5.26 10.24 7.09
C ILE A 68 -5.64 11.27 8.16
N PRO A 69 -6.56 12.21 7.89
CA PRO A 69 -6.98 13.21 8.87
C PRO A 69 -7.62 12.53 10.09
N ALA A 70 -7.33 13.04 11.30
CA ALA A 70 -7.75 12.43 12.57
C ALA A 70 -9.28 12.21 12.69
N ASP A 71 -10.09 13.09 12.09
CA ASP A 71 -11.56 12.97 12.06
C ASP A 71 -12.06 11.75 11.24
N LYS A 72 -11.18 11.19 10.41
CA LYS A 72 -11.44 10.03 9.55
C LYS A 72 -10.71 8.76 10.01
N LYS A 73 -9.85 8.85 11.02
CA LYS A 73 -9.23 7.68 11.64
C LYS A 73 -10.31 6.95 12.42
N VAL A 74 -10.78 5.84 11.90
CA VAL A 74 -11.69 4.95 12.62
C VAL A 74 -10.86 4.38 13.77
N ASP A 75 -11.19 4.73 15.03
CA ASP A 75 -10.69 4.01 16.20
C ASP A 75 -11.00 2.52 15.99
N ALA A 76 -9.95 1.75 15.73
CA ALA A 76 -10.01 0.30 15.54
C ALA A 76 -10.22 -0.41 16.88
#